data_AF-A0A9D8IM74-F1
#
_entry.id   AF-A0A9D8IM74-F1
#
_cell.length_a   1.000
_cell.length_b   1.000
_cell.length_c   1.000
_cell.angle_alpha   90.00
_cell.angle_beta   90.00
_cell.angle_gamma   90.00
#
_symmetry.space_group_name_H-M   'P 1'
#
loop_
_entity.id
_entity.type
_entity.pdbx_description
1 polymer ?
#
loop_
_entity_poly.entity_id
_entity_poly.type
_entity_poly.pdbx_seq_one_letter_code
_entity_poly.pdbx_strand_id
1 'polypeptide(L)'
;MLYGPAVVAVLKVAVTAVTFLLGASMVALWLGKPRWHGRINAVCLALTYATLGGLEVLMRIIQPGIFDFIVSDPVALGRLRLHLAFAVPAAVLFPVLLVTGYRGPRRWHLVLACVFGVVWMGTWLTGILGLPHD
;
A
#
# COMPACT_ATOMS: atom_id res chain seq x y z
N MET A 1 -8.04 24.75 -1.68
CA MET A 1 -8.67 23.78 -0.75
C MET A 1 -8.43 22.40 -1.32
N LEU A 2 -7.88 21.46 -0.53
CA LEU A 2 -7.82 20.06 -0.97
C LEU A 2 -9.23 19.47 -0.85
N TYR A 3 -9.72 18.89 -1.94
CA TYR A 3 -11.00 18.17 -1.97
C TYR A 3 -10.74 16.69 -1.74
N GLY A 4 -11.54 16.03 -0.90
CA GLY A 4 -11.39 14.62 -0.53
C GLY A 4 -11.21 13.67 -1.72
N PRO A 5 -12.01 13.77 -2.79
CA PRO A 5 -11.84 12.95 -4.01
C PRO A 5 -10.45 13.14 -4.67
N ALA A 6 -9.91 14.36 -4.68
CA ALA A 6 -8.58 14.62 -5.21
C ALA A 6 -7.47 13.94 -4.39
N VAL A 7 -7.63 13.86 -3.06
CA VAL A 7 -6.72 13.08 -2.20
C VAL A 7 -6.78 11.60 -2.57
N VAL A 8 -7.98 11.04 -2.77
CA VAL A 8 -8.13 9.64 -3.20
C VAL A 8 -7.44 9.42 -4.55
N ALA A 9 -7.61 10.32 -5.52
CA ALA A 9 -6.94 10.24 -6.81
C ALA A 9 -5.40 10.21 -6.67
N VAL A 10 -4.84 11.08 -5.82
CA VAL A 10 -3.40 11.08 -5.53
C VAL A 10 -2.95 9.77 -4.89
N LEU A 11 -3.70 9.25 -3.92
CA LEU A 11 -3.40 7.96 -3.27
C LEU A 11 -3.44 6.80 -4.28
N LYS A 12 -4.37 6.80 -5.24
CA LYS A 12 -4.44 5.83 -6.34
C LYS A 12 -3.18 5.85 -7.21
N VAL A 13 -2.69 7.05 -7.56
CA VAL A 13 -1.45 7.20 -8.31
C VAL A 13 -0.27 6.70 -7.48
N ALA A 14 -0.19 7.07 -6.20
CA ALA A 14 0.88 6.64 -5.30
C ALA A 14 0.95 5.11 -5.15
N VAL A 15 -0.18 4.43 -4.87
CA VAL A 15 -0.20 2.97 -4.73
C VAL A 15 0.12 2.26 -6.06
N THR A 16 -0.28 2.84 -7.19
CA THR A 16 0.07 2.32 -8.51
C THR A 16 1.56 2.42 -8.77
N ALA A 17 2.18 3.56 -8.46
CA ALA A 17 3.62 3.74 -8.58
C ALA A 17 4.40 2.73 -7.71
N VAL A 18 3.98 2.53 -6.46
CA VAL A 18 4.61 1.51 -5.57
C VAL A 18 4.40 0.09 -6.12
N THR A 19 3.25 -0.21 -6.72
CA THR A 19 2.99 -1.51 -7.35
C THR A 19 3.92 -1.77 -8.53
N PHE A 20 4.17 -0.76 -9.37
CA PHE A 20 5.16 -0.87 -10.45
C PHE A 20 6.59 -1.06 -9.92
N LEU A 21 6.97 -0.34 -8.86
CA LEU A 21 8.28 -0.52 -8.21
C LEU A 21 8.43 -1.92 -7.62
N LEU A 22 7.38 -2.47 -6.99
CA LEU A 22 7.37 -3.86 -6.53
C LEU A 22 7.55 -4.85 -7.68
N GLY A 23 6.87 -4.64 -8.82
CA GLY A 23 7.08 -5.42 -10.04
C GLY A 23 8.54 -5.35 -10.54
N ALA A 24 9.12 -4.15 -10.59
CA ALA A 24 10.52 -3.95 -10.95
C ALA A 24 11.49 -4.64 -9.97
N SER A 25 11.14 -4.67 -8.68
CA SER A 25 11.86 -5.41 -7.64
C SER A 25 11.86 -6.92 -7.90
N MET A 26 10.75 -7.50 -8.37
CA MET A 26 10.69 -8.90 -8.78
C MET A 26 11.54 -9.17 -10.02
N VAL A 27 11.50 -8.26 -11.01
CA VAL A 27 12.36 -8.36 -12.20
C VAL A 27 13.84 -8.34 -11.81
N ALA A 28 14.24 -7.47 -10.88
CA ALA A 28 15.62 -7.45 -10.38
C ALA A 28 16.02 -8.79 -9.73
N LEU A 29 15.11 -9.43 -8.99
CA LEU A 29 15.35 -10.75 -8.41
C LEU A 29 15.48 -11.83 -9.49
N TRP A 30 14.60 -11.81 -10.50
CA TRP A 30 14.64 -12.73 -11.65
C TRP A 30 15.94 -12.60 -12.46
N LEU A 31 16.47 -11.39 -12.59
CA LEU A 31 17.78 -11.10 -13.20
C LEU A 31 18.98 -11.47 -12.30
N GLY A 32 18.77 -12.17 -11.18
CA GLY A 32 19.83 -12.59 -10.27
C GLY A 32 20.46 -11.44 -9.47
N LYS A 33 19.75 -10.32 -9.30
CA LYS A 33 20.24 -9.12 -8.59
C LYS A 33 19.51 -8.92 -7.24
N PRO A 34 19.72 -9.79 -6.23
CA PRO A 34 19.00 -9.73 -4.96
C PRO A 34 19.27 -8.45 -4.15
N ARG A 35 20.45 -7.83 -4.32
CA ARG A 35 20.75 -6.52 -3.70
C ARG A 35 19.82 -5.41 -4.18
N TRP A 36 19.47 -5.42 -5.47
CA TRP A 36 18.56 -4.43 -6.04
C TRP A 36 17.12 -4.68 -5.62
N HIS A 37 16.69 -5.95 -5.58
CA HIS A 37 15.39 -6.34 -5.01
C HIS A 37 15.19 -5.78 -3.58
N GLY A 38 16.17 -5.99 -2.70
CA GLY A 38 16.11 -5.47 -1.32
C GLY A 38 16.09 -3.94 -1.25
N ARG A 39 16.92 -3.25 -2.04
CA ARG A 39 16.96 -1.78 -2.08
C ARG A 39 15.65 -1.17 -2.59
N ILE A 40 15.09 -1.71 -3.67
CA ILE A 40 13.81 -1.24 -4.21
C ILE A 40 12.70 -1.49 -3.19
N ASN A 41 12.65 -2.66 -2.56
CA ASN A 41 11.66 -2.95 -1.52
C ASN A 41 11.77 -2.01 -0.31
N ALA A 42 12.99 -1.60 0.08
CA ALA A 42 13.18 -0.61 1.13
C ALA A 42 12.61 0.77 0.73
N VAL A 43 12.79 1.18 -0.54
CA VAL A 43 12.19 2.41 -1.07
C VAL A 43 10.67 2.30 -1.09
N CYS A 44 10.11 1.19 -1.58
CA CYS A 44 8.66 0.95 -1.58
C CYS A 44 8.07 1.02 -0.16
N LEU A 45 8.75 0.43 0.82
CA LEU A 45 8.35 0.50 2.22
C LEU A 45 8.35 1.94 2.72
N ALA A 46 9.44 2.68 2.48
CA ALA A 46 9.55 4.08 2.88
C ALA A 46 8.45 4.95 2.27
N LEU A 47 8.17 4.80 0.96
CA LEU A 47 7.08 5.51 0.28
C LEU A 47 5.71 5.14 0.85
N THR A 48 5.48 3.86 1.14
CA THR A 48 4.21 3.38 1.73
C THR A 48 3.99 4.02 3.10
N TYR A 49 4.99 3.97 3.98
CA TYR A 49 4.88 4.54 5.33
C TYR A 49 4.85 6.06 5.34
N ALA A 50 5.57 6.73 4.43
CA ALA A 50 5.45 8.16 4.23
C ALA A 50 4.03 8.55 3.80
N THR A 51 3.40 7.76 2.92
CA THR A 51 2.01 7.96 2.50
C THR A 51 1.05 7.77 3.67
N LEU A 52 1.20 6.70 4.46
CA LEU A 52 0.36 6.44 5.64
C LEU A 52 0.50 7.54 6.69
N GLY A 53 1.73 7.95 7.00
CA GLY A 53 1.99 9.04 7.95
C GLY A 53 1.47 10.39 7.45
N GLY A 54 1.68 10.69 6.16
CA GLY A 54 1.14 11.90 5.54
C GLY A 54 -0.38 11.93 5.56
N LEU A 55 -1.04 10.80 5.30
CA LEU A 55 -2.49 10.66 5.37
C LEU A 55 -3.01 10.85 6.80
N GLU A 56 -2.35 10.27 7.79
CA GLU A 56 -2.70 10.42 9.22
C GLU A 56 -2.61 11.90 9.65
N VAL A 57 -1.52 12.59 9.30
CA VAL A 57 -1.35 14.02 9.58
C VAL A 57 -2.42 14.84 8.87
N LEU A 58 -2.72 14.55 7.61
CA LEU A 58 -3.76 15.23 6.85
C LEU A 58 -5.12 15.08 7.52
N MET A 59 -5.49 13.86 7.90
CA MET A 59 -6.81 13.54 8.47
C MET A 59 -6.99 14.06 9.90
N ARG A 60 -5.93 14.12 10.71
CA ARG A 60 -6.05 14.48 12.13
C ARG A 60 -5.71 15.92 12.44
N ILE A 61 -4.81 16.52 11.66
CA ILE A 61 -4.21 17.82 12.00
C ILE A 61 -4.58 18.87 10.96
N ILE A 62 -4.40 18.57 9.67
CA ILE A 62 -4.54 19.58 8.60
C ILE A 62 -6.00 19.83 8.23
N GLN A 63 -6.77 18.76 7.96
CA GLN A 63 -8.16 18.86 7.53
C GLN A 63 -8.99 17.68 8.08
N PRO A 64 -9.39 17.76 9.36
CA PRO A 64 -10.34 16.82 9.94
C PRO A 64 -11.63 16.75 9.10
N GLY A 65 -12.13 15.55 8.85
CA GLY A 65 -13.34 15.33 8.04
C GLY A 65 -13.12 15.35 6.52
N ILE A 66 -11.87 15.38 6.04
CA ILE A 66 -11.58 15.33 4.58
C ILE A 66 -12.16 14.11 3.86
N PHE A 67 -12.48 13.03 4.60
CA PHE A 67 -13.12 11.82 4.09
C PHE A 67 -14.57 11.62 4.56
N ASP A 68 -15.24 12.64 5.09
CA ASP A 68 -16.63 12.54 5.56
C ASP A 68 -17.59 12.13 4.44
N PHE A 69 -17.28 12.49 3.19
CA PHE A 69 -18.02 12.05 2.01
C PHE A 69 -18.02 10.52 1.82
N ILE A 70 -16.96 9.83 2.28
CA ILE A 70 -16.89 8.35 2.26
C ILE A 70 -17.63 7.79 3.47
N VAL A 71 -17.48 8.41 4.64
CA VAL A 71 -18.09 7.91 5.89
C VAL A 71 -19.61 8.06 5.88
N SER A 72 -20.11 9.12 5.24
CA SER A 72 -21.54 9.44 5.16
C SER A 72 -22.31 8.60 4.14
N ASP A 73 -21.61 7.94 3.21
CA ASP A 73 -22.21 7.01 2.24
C ASP A 73 -21.95 5.55 2.65
N PRO A 74 -23.00 4.77 3.02
CA PRO A 74 -22.85 3.36 3.39
C PRO A 74 -22.15 2.51 2.32
N VAL A 75 -22.33 2.82 1.03
CA VAL A 75 -21.72 2.08 -0.07
C VAL A 75 -20.24 2.38 -0.14
N ALA A 76 -19.84 3.66 -0.17
CA ALA A 76 -18.44 4.08 -0.15
C ALA A 76 -17.71 3.57 1.11
N LEU A 77 -18.35 3.64 2.29
CA LEU A 77 -17.80 3.12 3.53
C LEU A 77 -17.58 1.60 3.47
N GLY A 78 -18.51 0.84 2.87
CA GLY A 78 -18.36 -0.59 2.64
C GLY A 78 -17.14 -0.91 1.76
N ARG A 79 -16.93 -0.14 0.69
CA ARG A 79 -15.76 -0.29 -0.19
C ARG A 79 -14.45 0.07 0.52
N LEU A 80 -14.45 1.11 1.34
CA LEU A 80 -13.30 1.46 2.18
C LEU A 80 -12.96 0.35 3.17
N ARG A 81 -13.96 -0.24 3.85
CA ARG A 81 -13.74 -1.36 4.78
C ARG A 81 -13.15 -2.58 4.06
N LEU A 82 -13.67 -2.92 2.89
CA LEU A 82 -13.12 -3.99 2.06
C LEU A 82 -11.66 -3.69 1.67
N HIS A 83 -11.36 -2.46 1.26
CA HIS A 83 -10.00 -2.04 0.94
C HIS A 83 -9.06 -2.19 2.15
N LEU A 84 -9.48 -1.72 3.32
CA LEU A 84 -8.71 -1.80 4.56
C LEU A 84 -8.45 -3.25 5.01
N ALA A 85 -9.38 -4.18 4.72
CA ALA A 85 -9.18 -5.60 5.00
C ALA A 85 -7.99 -6.20 4.24
N PHE A 86 -7.60 -5.61 3.11
CA PHE A 86 -6.37 -5.97 2.39
C PHE A 86 -5.18 -5.07 2.76
N ALA A 87 -5.42 -3.76 2.85
CA ALA A 87 -4.40 -2.75 3.04
C ALA A 87 -3.70 -2.86 4.40
N VAL A 88 -4.45 -3.12 5.48
CA VAL A 88 -3.89 -3.23 6.83
C VAL A 88 -2.97 -4.44 6.95
N PRO A 89 -3.37 -5.67 6.55
CA PRO A 89 -2.45 -6.80 6.51
C PRO A 89 -1.23 -6.56 5.62
N ALA A 90 -1.41 -5.94 4.45
CA ALA A 90 -0.30 -5.63 3.55
C ALA A 90 0.71 -4.67 4.20
N ALA A 91 0.23 -3.61 4.84
CA ALA A 91 1.06 -2.63 5.54
C ALA A 91 1.86 -3.27 6.69
N VAL A 92 1.27 -4.21 7.42
CA VAL A 92 1.95 -4.95 8.50
C VAL A 92 2.96 -5.96 7.95
N LEU A 93 2.62 -6.69 6.89
CA LEU A 93 3.49 -7.71 6.29
C LEU A 93 4.73 -7.12 5.62
N PHE A 94 4.64 -5.91 5.07
CA PHE A 94 5.75 -5.29 4.34
C PHE A 94 7.03 -5.14 5.19
N PRO A 95 7.03 -4.52 6.39
CA PRO A 95 8.24 -4.45 7.22
C PRO A 95 8.71 -5.84 7.67
N VAL A 96 7.78 -6.77 7.94
CA VAL A 96 8.12 -8.16 8.29
C VAL A 96 8.89 -8.83 7.16
N LEU A 97 8.49 -8.61 5.90
CA LEU A 97 9.19 -9.12 4.73
C LEU A 97 10.57 -8.50 4.56
N LEU A 98 10.73 -7.22 4.86
CA LEU A 98 12.04 -6.59 4.82
C LEU A 98 12.97 -7.21 5.88
N VAL A 99 12.50 -7.36 7.12
CA VAL A 99 13.28 -7.98 8.21
C VAL A 99 13.64 -9.43 7.91
N THR A 100 12.66 -10.24 7.49
CA THR A 100 12.88 -11.66 7.16
C THR A 100 13.72 -11.85 5.90
N GLY A 101 13.68 -10.92 4.95
CA GLY A 101 14.54 -10.95 3.76
C GLY A 101 16.02 -10.70 4.08
N TYR A 102 16.32 -9.92 5.13
CA TYR A 102 17.70 -9.67 5.57
C TYR A 102 18.23 -10.72 6.55
N ARG A 103 17.39 -11.22 7.45
CA ARG A 103 17.84 -12.01 8.62
C ARG A 103 17.12 -13.35 8.80
N GLY A 104 16.06 -13.60 8.03
CA GLY A 104 15.17 -14.74 8.25
C GLY A 104 15.49 -15.95 7.36
N PRO A 105 14.98 -17.13 7.73
CA PRO A 105 15.08 -18.33 6.89
C PRO A 105 14.25 -18.17 5.62
N ARG A 106 14.85 -18.54 4.49
CA ARG A 106 14.28 -18.38 3.13
C ARG A 106 12.86 -18.95 2.98
N ARG A 107 12.56 -20.10 3.61
CA ARG A 107 11.24 -20.73 3.53
C ARG A 107 10.12 -19.83 4.04
N TRP A 108 10.32 -19.18 5.19
CA TRP A 108 9.31 -18.33 5.81
C TRP A 108 9.15 -17.03 5.04
N HIS A 109 10.27 -16.46 4.57
CA HIS A 109 10.22 -15.28 3.71
C HIS A 109 9.40 -15.51 2.44
N LEU A 110 9.58 -16.66 1.77
CA LEU A 110 8.82 -16.99 0.55
C LEU A 110 7.32 -17.13 0.82
N VAL A 111 6.94 -17.85 1.90
CA VAL A 111 5.52 -17.98 2.28
C VAL A 111 4.89 -16.61 2.55
N LEU A 112 5.57 -15.79 3.36
CA LEU A 112 5.11 -14.43 3.66
C LEU A 112 5.05 -13.56 2.39
N ALA A 113 5.96 -13.75 1.44
CA ALA A 113 6.00 -12.98 0.20
C ALA A 113 4.80 -13.33 -0.69
N CYS A 114 4.42 -14.61 -0.76
CA CYS A 114 3.20 -15.04 -1.44
C CYS A 114 1.94 -14.43 -0.79
N VAL A 115 1.83 -14.52 0.54
CA VAL A 115 0.69 -13.92 1.28
C VAL A 115 0.63 -12.42 1.04
N PHE A 116 1.76 -11.73 1.16
CA PHE A 116 1.87 -10.29 0.86
C PHE A 116 1.46 -9.98 -0.58
N GLY A 117 1.88 -10.77 -1.56
CA GLY A 117 1.49 -10.58 -2.96
C GLY A 117 -0.04 -10.62 -3.14
N VAL A 118 -0.73 -11.56 -2.47
CA VAL A 118 -2.19 -11.65 -2.50
C VAL A 118 -2.83 -10.42 -1.85
N VAL A 119 -2.44 -10.05 -0.64
CA VAL A 119 -3.06 -8.91 0.06
C VAL A 119 -2.70 -7.56 -0.57
N TRP A 120 -1.49 -7.42 -1.12
CA TRP A 120 -1.08 -6.23 -1.86
C TRP A 120 -1.89 -6.07 -3.15
N MET A 121 -2.07 -7.15 -3.91
CA MET A 121 -2.90 -7.14 -5.11
C MET A 121 -4.36 -6.77 -4.76
N GLY A 122 -4.91 -7.33 -3.69
CA GLY A 122 -6.21 -6.95 -3.16
C GLY A 122 -6.29 -5.46 -2.79
N THR A 123 -5.25 -4.93 -2.15
CA THR A 123 -5.13 -3.50 -1.79
C THR A 123 -5.18 -2.62 -3.04
N TRP A 124 -4.36 -2.95 -4.04
CA TRP A 124 -4.29 -2.20 -5.30
C TRP A 124 -5.62 -2.24 -6.06
N LEU A 125 -6.19 -3.43 -6.27
CA LEU A 125 -7.45 -3.58 -7.02
C LEU A 125 -8.62 -2.87 -6.34
N THR A 126 -8.81 -3.08 -5.03
CA THR A 126 -9.90 -2.45 -4.28
C THR A 126 -9.70 -0.94 -4.14
N GLY A 127 -8.45 -0.46 -4.07
CA GLY A 127 -8.16 0.96 -4.01
C GLY A 127 -8.45 1.65 -5.33
N ILE A 128 -7.97 1.10 -6.45
CA ILE A 128 -8.11 1.68 -7.78
C ILE A 128 -9.56 1.65 -8.25
N LEU A 129 -10.22 0.50 -8.13
CA LEU A 129 -11.56 0.28 -8.67
C LEU A 129 -12.68 0.60 -7.68
N GLY A 130 -12.40 0.55 -6.37
CA GLY A 130 -13.43 0.64 -5.34
C GLY A 130 -13.60 2.04 -4.73
N LEU A 131 -12.52 2.81 -4.56
CA LEU A 131 -12.62 4.09 -3.84
C LEU A 131 -13.10 5.24 -4.77
N PRO A 132 -14.08 6.04 -4.33
CA PRO A 132 -14.59 7.18 -5.11
C PRO A 132 -13.52 8.28 -5.21
N HIS A 133 -13.40 8.88 -6.39
CA HIS A 133 -12.40 9.90 -6.70
C HIS A 133 -12.96 11.06 -7.53
N ASP A 134 -14.27 11.06 -7.73
CA ASP A 134 -15.06 12.07 -8.43
C ASP A 134 -16.07 12.71 -7.46
#